data_AF-A0A142YHF6-F1
#
_entry.id   AF-A0A142YHF6-F1
#
_cell.length_a   1.000
_cell.length_b   1.000
_cell.length_c   1.000
_cell.angle_alpha   90.00
_cell.angle_beta   90.00
_cell.angle_gamma   90.00
#
_symmetry.space_group_name_H-M   'P 1'
#
loop_
_entity.id
_entity.type
_entity.pdbx_description
1 polymer ?
#
loop_
_entity_poly.entity_id
_entity_poly.type
_entity_poly.pdbx_seq_one_letter_code
_entity_poly.pdbx_strand_id
1 'polypeptide(L)'
;MVQAAAVAIGAAVGLAVLGVRPRWPLREDQDRFLGLVLPGVLVLEAVVGAVGLPRWGAVGLRLAASMAVAPALLYGSIYLADLAGPGSALWPPGRRYPILVGLGAALFGVWWVLGWAARRSGSAVRVPLALATAIGGAGAAVMLSGYASGGMNGLPLAGAVAGGAVAATLFRGDARHALPGFGAVVLFGLLVVGSCFGELRRDVAAVLFLAPLLAAVPEHPALLRLSPRVRTALALVLVGTATALAVGLTFQRFQAGAVRD
;
A
#
# COMPACT_ATOMS: atom_id res chain seq x y z
N MET A 1 8.14 13.74 11.52
CA MET A 1 9.33 13.80 10.63
C MET A 1 10.26 12.61 10.78
N VAL A 2 10.76 12.27 11.99
CA VAL A 2 11.75 11.17 12.18
C VAL A 2 11.32 9.82 11.60
N GLN A 3 10.07 9.37 11.82
CA GLN A 3 9.61 8.10 11.24
C GLN A 3 9.50 8.12 9.71
N ALA A 4 9.00 9.22 9.13
CA ALA A 4 8.92 9.37 7.68
C ALA A 4 10.32 9.31 7.06
N ALA A 5 11.31 9.95 7.70
CA ALA A 5 12.71 9.86 7.28
C ALA A 5 13.27 8.43 7.43
N ALA A 6 13.02 7.76 8.57
CA ALA A 6 13.49 6.39 8.79
C ALA A 6 12.91 5.41 7.76
N VAL A 7 11.61 5.51 7.45
CA VAL A 7 10.96 4.71 6.41
C VAL A 7 11.48 5.07 5.02
N ALA A 8 11.64 6.35 4.72
CA ALA A 8 12.18 6.80 3.44
C ALA A 8 13.61 6.27 3.21
N ILE A 9 14.46 6.36 4.24
CA ILE A 9 15.84 5.84 4.21
C ILE A 9 15.81 4.32 4.06
N GLY A 10 15.01 3.61 4.86
CA GLY A 10 14.88 2.15 4.77
C GLY A 10 14.41 1.68 3.39
N ALA A 11 13.41 2.36 2.82
CA ALA A 11 12.91 2.09 1.49
C ALA A 11 13.98 2.38 0.43
N ALA A 12 14.64 3.54 0.50
CA ALA A 12 15.68 3.93 -0.45
C ALA A 12 16.87 2.96 -0.43
N VAL A 13 17.36 2.59 0.76
CA VAL A 13 18.45 1.62 0.92
C VAL A 13 18.02 0.25 0.39
N GLY A 14 16.84 -0.24 0.77
CA GLY A 14 16.34 -1.53 0.30
C GLY A 14 16.17 -1.61 -1.22
N LEU A 15 15.62 -0.55 -1.83
CA LEU A 15 15.49 -0.45 -3.29
C LEU A 15 16.87 -0.36 -3.97
N ALA A 16 17.81 0.39 -3.39
CA ALA A 16 19.16 0.50 -3.91
C ALA A 16 19.93 -0.83 -3.88
N VAL A 17 19.75 -1.64 -2.83
CA VAL A 17 20.33 -3.00 -2.73
C VAL A 17 19.81 -3.90 -3.85
N LEU A 18 18.54 -3.76 -4.24
CA LEU A 18 17.97 -4.48 -5.37
C LEU A 18 18.31 -3.87 -6.74
N GLY A 19 19.13 -2.82 -6.78
CA GLY A 19 19.46 -2.10 -8.02
C GLY A 19 18.28 -1.32 -8.62
N VAL A 20 17.18 -1.17 -7.89
CA VAL A 20 16.00 -0.43 -8.35
C VAL A 20 16.22 1.06 -8.15
N ARG A 21 16.18 1.82 -9.25
CA ARG A 21 16.29 3.28 -9.25
C ARG A 21 15.20 3.88 -10.14
N PRO A 22 14.47 4.92 -9.69
CA PRO A 22 13.55 5.64 -10.56
C PRO A 22 14.32 6.26 -11.74
N ARG A 23 13.88 5.99 -12.97
CA ARG A 23 14.48 6.56 -14.17
C ARG A 23 13.79 7.86 -14.56
N TRP A 24 14.58 8.87 -14.93
CA TRP A 24 14.07 10.12 -15.50
C TRP A 24 14.20 10.08 -17.03
N PRO A 25 13.16 10.44 -17.80
CA PRO A 25 11.81 10.85 -17.35
C PRO A 25 10.97 9.67 -16.82
N LEU A 26 10.05 9.94 -15.87
CA LEU A 26 9.19 8.95 -15.21
C LEU A 26 8.14 8.35 -16.18
N ARG A 27 8.58 7.50 -17.10
CA ARG A 27 7.74 6.92 -18.17
C ARG A 27 7.00 5.69 -17.69
N GLU A 28 7.67 4.82 -16.95
CA GLU A 28 7.06 3.60 -16.44
C GLU A 28 6.25 3.86 -15.17
N ASP A 29 5.29 3.00 -14.92
CA ASP A 29 4.44 3.00 -13.73
C ASP A 29 5.26 2.77 -12.46
N GLN A 30 6.27 1.90 -12.50
CA GLN A 30 7.24 1.74 -11.42
C GLN A 30 8.02 3.02 -11.13
N ASP A 31 8.47 3.74 -12.16
CA ASP A 31 9.18 5.02 -12.00
C ASP A 31 8.27 6.06 -11.35
N ARG A 32 7.02 6.16 -11.79
CA ARG A 32 6.02 7.08 -11.22
C ARG A 32 5.65 6.70 -9.79
N PHE A 33 5.54 5.42 -9.48
CA PHE A 33 5.31 4.96 -8.11
C PHE A 33 6.44 5.39 -7.18
N LEU A 34 7.69 5.06 -7.53
CA LEU A 34 8.85 5.28 -6.67
C LEU A 34 9.33 6.73 -6.66
N GLY A 35 9.26 7.43 -7.80
CA GLY A 35 9.79 8.78 -7.99
C GLY A 35 8.79 9.90 -7.71
N LEU A 36 7.48 9.62 -7.75
CA LEU A 36 6.44 10.64 -7.55
C LEU A 36 5.49 10.30 -6.38
N VAL A 37 4.88 9.11 -6.40
CA VAL A 37 3.84 8.76 -5.42
C VAL A 37 4.42 8.58 -4.02
N LEU A 38 5.47 7.77 -3.85
CA LEU A 38 6.07 7.51 -2.54
C LEU A 38 6.65 8.77 -1.88
N PRO A 39 7.44 9.61 -2.58
CA PRO A 39 7.91 10.87 -2.01
C PRO A 39 6.74 11.80 -1.68
N GLY A 40 5.73 11.88 -2.54
CA GLY A 40 4.54 12.71 -2.34
C GLY A 40 3.79 12.38 -1.04
N VAL A 41 3.54 11.09 -0.75
CA VAL A 41 2.86 10.70 0.49
C VAL A 41 3.73 10.94 1.73
N LEU A 42 5.05 10.76 1.63
CA LEU A 42 5.97 11.03 2.74
C LEU A 42 6.02 12.53 3.07
N VAL A 43 6.10 13.39 2.05
CA VAL A 43 6.03 14.85 2.21
C VAL A 43 4.69 15.24 2.82
N LEU A 44 3.58 14.68 2.31
CA LEU A 44 2.25 14.94 2.87
C LEU A 44 2.17 14.60 4.36
N GLU A 45 2.58 13.39 4.76
CA GLU A 45 2.53 13.00 6.18
C GLU A 45 3.49 13.84 7.04
N ALA A 46 4.63 14.27 6.49
CA ALA A 46 5.53 15.21 7.17
C ALA A 46 4.87 16.59 7.37
N VAL A 47 4.23 17.13 6.33
CA VAL A 47 3.54 18.44 6.37
C VAL A 47 2.34 18.41 7.30
N VAL A 48 1.49 17.38 7.21
CA VAL A 48 0.33 17.21 8.11
C VAL A 48 0.78 17.16 9.57
N GLY A 49 1.89 16.48 9.86
CA GLY A 49 2.45 16.40 11.20
C GLY A 49 3.14 17.69 11.67
N ALA A 50 3.74 18.46 10.77
CA ALA A 50 4.54 19.64 11.12
C ALA A 50 3.72 20.93 11.25
N VAL A 51 2.73 21.13 10.37
CA VAL A 51 1.99 22.39 10.26
C VAL A 51 0.85 22.51 11.29
N GLY A 52 0.54 21.44 12.02
CA GLY A 52 -0.54 21.46 13.02
C GLY A 52 -1.91 21.74 12.41
N LEU A 53 -2.15 21.27 11.17
CA LEU A 53 -3.39 21.50 10.45
C LEU A 53 -4.61 21.06 11.28
N PRO A 54 -5.73 21.80 11.24
CA PRO A 54 -6.96 21.34 11.85
C PRO A 54 -7.37 20.00 11.24
N ARG A 55 -8.05 19.16 12.03
CA ARG A 55 -8.36 17.78 11.66
C ARG A 55 -9.03 17.63 10.30
N TRP A 56 -9.93 18.55 9.94
CA TRP A 56 -10.62 18.56 8.65
C TRP A 56 -9.65 18.84 7.48
N GLY A 57 -8.66 19.72 7.67
CA GLY A 57 -7.65 20.03 6.65
C GLY A 57 -6.72 18.85 6.40
N ALA A 58 -6.28 18.18 7.47
CA ALA A 58 -5.50 16.94 7.35
C ALA A 58 -6.29 15.81 6.65
N VAL A 59 -7.60 15.73 6.89
CA VAL A 59 -8.49 14.78 6.21
C VAL A 59 -8.63 15.12 4.72
N GLY A 60 -8.87 16.40 4.40
CA GLY A 60 -8.99 16.86 3.02
C GLY A 60 -7.72 16.60 2.22
N LEU A 61 -6.55 16.86 2.80
CA LEU A 61 -5.27 16.62 2.14
C LEU A 61 -5.01 15.14 1.89
N ARG A 62 -5.32 14.26 2.86
CA ARG A 62 -5.23 12.80 2.66
C ARG A 62 -6.21 12.29 1.61
N LEU A 63 -7.44 12.81 1.58
CA LEU A 63 -8.42 12.48 0.54
C LEU A 63 -7.92 12.89 -0.84
N ALA A 64 -7.43 14.12 -0.98
CA ALA A 64 -6.87 14.62 -2.24
C ALA A 64 -5.69 13.75 -2.71
N ALA A 65 -4.77 13.39 -1.81
CA ALA A 65 -3.67 12.51 -2.15
C ALA A 65 -4.14 11.12 -2.58
N SER A 66 -5.07 10.50 -1.87
CA SER A 66 -5.64 9.21 -2.27
C SER A 66 -6.29 9.26 -3.66
N MET A 67 -6.99 10.35 -3.98
CA MET A 67 -7.59 10.56 -5.31
C MET A 67 -6.54 10.75 -6.40
N ALA A 68 -5.35 11.25 -6.06
CA ALA A 68 -4.26 11.48 -7.02
C ALA A 68 -3.41 10.23 -7.30
N VAL A 69 -3.39 9.22 -6.41
CA VAL A 69 -2.49 8.05 -6.54
C VAL A 69 -2.76 7.26 -7.83
N ALA A 70 -3.97 6.77 -8.05
CA ALA A 70 -4.28 5.95 -9.23
C ALA A 70 -4.08 6.72 -10.56
N PRO A 71 -4.56 7.98 -10.71
CA PRO A 71 -4.25 8.78 -11.89
C PRO A 71 -2.75 8.94 -12.14
N ALA A 72 -1.95 9.21 -11.10
CA ALA A 72 -0.51 9.35 -11.23
C ALA A 72 0.18 8.05 -11.69
N LEU A 73 -0.23 6.91 -11.12
CA LEU A 73 0.29 5.59 -11.49
C LEU A 73 -0.10 5.16 -12.91
N LEU A 74 -1.27 5.58 -13.39
CA LEU A 74 -1.79 5.18 -14.69
C LEU A 74 -1.59 6.24 -15.78
N TYR A 75 -0.98 7.38 -15.46
CA TYR A 75 -0.72 8.46 -16.40
C TYR A 75 0.07 7.99 -17.63
N GLY A 76 -0.40 8.30 -18.84
CA GLY A 76 0.29 7.89 -20.07
C GLY A 76 0.26 6.38 -20.36
N SER A 77 -0.46 5.58 -19.57
CA SER A 77 -0.68 4.16 -19.87
C SER A 77 -1.85 3.96 -20.84
N ILE A 78 -1.98 2.76 -21.41
CA ILE A 78 -3.12 2.37 -22.25
C ILE A 78 -4.49 2.57 -21.57
N TYR A 79 -4.54 2.64 -20.24
CA TYR A 79 -5.78 2.84 -19.49
C TYR A 79 -6.31 4.27 -19.64
N LEU A 80 -5.41 5.26 -19.64
CA LEU A 80 -5.78 6.68 -19.60
C LEU A 80 -5.43 7.42 -20.90
N ALA A 81 -4.50 6.92 -21.70
CA ALA A 81 -4.01 7.61 -22.88
C ALA A 81 -4.41 6.89 -24.17
N ASP A 82 -4.70 7.69 -25.18
CA ASP A 82 -5.04 7.29 -26.55
C ASP A 82 -3.78 6.97 -27.35
N LEU A 83 -3.05 5.92 -26.94
CA LEU A 83 -1.73 5.58 -27.51
C LEU A 83 -1.78 5.08 -28.97
N ALA A 84 -2.93 4.60 -29.44
CA ALA A 84 -3.14 4.12 -30.81
C ALA A 84 -4.09 5.03 -31.62
N GLY A 85 -4.35 6.25 -31.14
CA GLY A 85 -5.24 7.22 -31.77
C GLY A 85 -6.47 7.57 -30.93
N PRO A 86 -7.27 8.58 -31.34
CA PRO A 86 -8.39 9.07 -30.54
C PRO A 86 -9.39 7.97 -30.16
N GLY A 87 -9.69 7.87 -28.87
CA GLY A 87 -10.59 6.86 -28.31
C GLY A 87 -9.98 5.46 -28.17
N SER A 88 -8.67 5.30 -28.39
CA SER A 88 -7.99 4.01 -28.21
C SER A 88 -7.71 3.64 -26.75
N ALA A 89 -7.95 4.55 -25.79
CA ALA A 89 -7.74 4.25 -24.39
C ALA A 89 -8.66 3.11 -23.91
N LEU A 90 -8.09 2.17 -23.17
CA LEU A 90 -8.79 0.99 -22.66
C LEU A 90 -9.95 1.35 -21.73
N TRP A 91 -9.85 2.46 -20.99
CA TRP A 91 -10.98 3.00 -20.23
C TRP A 91 -11.55 4.24 -20.93
N PRO A 92 -12.76 4.12 -21.54
CA PRO A 92 -13.47 5.24 -22.10
C PRO A 92 -13.74 6.32 -21.04
N PRO A 93 -13.83 7.61 -21.42
CA PRO A 93 -13.99 8.72 -20.48
C PRO A 93 -15.12 8.52 -19.47
N GLY A 94 -16.29 8.03 -19.91
CA GLY A 94 -17.45 7.78 -19.04
C GLY A 94 -17.22 6.72 -17.94
N ARG A 95 -16.31 5.77 -18.15
CA ARG A 95 -15.97 4.73 -17.16
C ARG A 95 -14.70 5.04 -16.37
N ARG A 96 -13.79 5.81 -16.96
CA ARG A 96 -12.51 6.17 -16.35
C ARG A 96 -12.67 6.93 -15.04
N TYR A 97 -13.48 7.98 -15.04
CA TYR A 97 -13.68 8.80 -13.84
C TYR A 97 -14.27 8.03 -12.65
N PRO A 98 -15.37 7.25 -12.79
CA PRO A 98 -15.89 6.50 -11.66
C PRO A 98 -14.92 5.42 -11.16
N ILE A 99 -14.12 4.80 -12.04
CA ILE A 99 -13.08 3.86 -11.62
C ILE A 99 -12.02 4.57 -10.77
N LEU A 100 -11.49 5.70 -11.24
CA LEU A 100 -10.45 6.45 -10.52
C LEU A 100 -10.97 7.01 -9.18
N VAL A 101 -12.20 7.54 -9.16
CA VAL A 101 -12.85 8.01 -7.93
C VAL A 101 -13.08 6.86 -6.96
N GLY A 102 -13.58 5.71 -7.45
CA GLY A 102 -13.79 4.52 -6.63
C GLY A 102 -12.49 4.00 -6.02
N LEU A 103 -11.42 3.95 -6.80
CA LEU A 103 -10.08 3.58 -6.35
C LEU A 103 -9.53 4.55 -5.30
N GLY A 104 -9.64 5.86 -5.52
CA GLY A 104 -9.20 6.88 -4.57
C GLY A 104 -10.01 6.87 -3.27
N ALA A 105 -11.34 6.68 -3.36
CA ALA A 105 -12.22 6.52 -2.22
C ALA A 105 -11.89 5.26 -1.41
N ALA A 106 -11.61 4.14 -2.08
CA ALA A 106 -11.21 2.89 -1.44
C ALA A 106 -9.88 3.05 -0.68
N LEU A 107 -8.87 3.65 -1.31
CA LEU A 107 -7.59 3.98 -0.66
C LEU A 107 -7.77 4.88 0.55
N PHE A 108 -8.55 5.96 0.41
CA PHE A 108 -8.85 6.84 1.54
C PHE A 108 -9.58 6.11 2.68
N GLY A 109 -10.56 5.25 2.36
CA GLY A 109 -11.28 4.44 3.33
C GLY A 109 -10.36 3.51 4.12
N VAL A 110 -9.48 2.78 3.43
CA VAL A 110 -8.49 1.89 4.08
C VAL A 110 -7.54 2.70 4.95
N TRP A 111 -6.96 3.77 4.42
CA TRP A 111 -6.07 4.66 5.18
C TRP A 111 -6.77 5.20 6.44
N TRP A 112 -8.02 5.66 6.32
CA TRP A 112 -8.79 6.19 7.43
C TRP A 112 -9.04 5.14 8.53
N VAL A 113 -9.48 3.93 8.15
CA VAL A 113 -9.76 2.83 9.09
C VAL A 113 -8.47 2.37 9.77
N LEU A 114 -7.37 2.21 9.04
CA LEU A 114 -6.08 1.84 9.62
C LEU A 114 -5.53 2.93 10.55
N GLY A 115 -5.69 4.21 10.18
CA GLY A 115 -5.35 5.33 11.04
C GLY A 115 -6.20 5.36 12.31
N TRP A 116 -7.49 5.03 12.22
CA TRP A 116 -8.37 4.86 13.38
C TRP A 116 -7.94 3.70 14.27
N ALA A 117 -7.67 2.54 13.68
CA ALA A 117 -7.21 1.34 14.38
C ALA A 117 -5.88 1.59 15.09
N ALA A 118 -4.94 2.27 14.43
CA ALA A 118 -3.64 2.62 15.01
C ALA A 118 -3.78 3.56 16.22
N ARG A 119 -4.74 4.49 16.20
CA ARG A 119 -5.02 5.38 17.34
C ARG A 119 -5.69 4.68 18.51
N ARG A 120 -6.57 3.71 18.25
CA ARG A 120 -7.23 2.93 19.30
C ARG A 120 -6.35 1.82 19.87
N SER A 121 -5.43 1.31 19.05
CA SER A 121 -4.53 0.26 19.47
C SER A 121 -3.56 0.77 20.55
N GLY A 122 -3.46 0.04 21.65
CA GLY A 122 -2.37 0.21 22.62
C GLY A 122 -1.00 -0.24 22.10
N SER A 123 -0.91 -0.75 20.86
CA SER A 123 0.30 -1.28 20.25
C SER A 123 0.71 -0.45 19.02
N ALA A 124 1.88 0.18 19.10
CA ALA A 124 2.42 0.98 17.99
C ALA A 124 2.86 0.13 16.79
N VAL A 125 3.10 -1.18 16.97
CA VAL A 125 3.60 -2.07 15.90
C VAL A 125 2.49 -2.79 15.15
N ARG A 126 1.28 -2.91 15.70
CA ARG A 126 0.22 -3.79 15.16
C ARG A 126 -0.14 -3.44 13.72
N VAL A 127 -0.56 -2.20 13.47
CA VAL A 127 -1.01 -1.76 12.13
C VAL A 127 0.16 -1.72 11.13
N PRO A 128 1.35 -1.17 11.47
CA PRO A 128 2.49 -1.22 10.55
C PRO A 128 2.93 -2.64 10.19
N LEU A 129 2.98 -3.58 11.15
CA LEU A 129 3.35 -4.97 10.84
C LEU A 129 2.28 -5.67 9.99
N ALA A 130 1.00 -5.42 10.24
CA ALA A 130 -0.07 -5.91 9.37
C ALA A 130 0.08 -5.39 7.93
N LEU A 131 0.38 -4.10 7.76
CA LEU A 131 0.67 -3.51 6.46
C LEU A 131 1.92 -4.11 5.82
N ALA A 132 3.02 -4.27 6.56
CA ALA A 132 4.24 -4.88 6.06
C ALA A 132 3.99 -6.32 5.55
N THR A 133 3.22 -7.12 6.31
CA THR A 133 2.82 -8.47 5.88
C THR A 133 2.03 -8.42 4.57
N ALA A 134 1.02 -7.56 4.47
CA ALA A 134 0.21 -7.43 3.26
C ALA A 134 1.02 -6.89 2.05
N ILE A 135 1.97 -5.96 2.28
CA ILE A 135 2.86 -5.43 1.24
C ILE A 135 3.80 -6.52 0.73
N GLY A 136 4.39 -7.32 1.62
CA GLY A 136 5.23 -8.46 1.25
C GLY A 136 4.45 -9.51 0.46
N GLY A 137 3.23 -9.83 0.91
CA GLY A 137 2.33 -10.73 0.19
C GLY A 137 1.86 -10.19 -1.16
N ALA A 138 1.56 -8.89 -1.25
CA ALA A 138 1.25 -8.23 -2.51
C ALA A 138 2.44 -8.28 -3.48
N GLY A 139 3.65 -7.99 -3.00
CA GLY A 139 4.87 -8.13 -3.80
C GLY A 139 5.01 -9.55 -4.37
N ALA A 140 4.88 -10.58 -3.53
CA ALA A 140 4.94 -11.98 -3.96
C ALA A 140 3.83 -12.33 -4.97
N ALA A 141 2.58 -11.91 -4.73
CA ALA A 141 1.47 -12.16 -5.63
C ALA A 141 1.68 -11.48 -6.99
N VAL A 142 2.21 -10.26 -7.03
CA VAL A 142 2.52 -9.52 -8.26
C VAL A 142 3.68 -10.18 -9.03
N MET A 143 4.69 -10.72 -8.32
CA MET A 143 5.76 -11.50 -8.96
C MET A 143 5.18 -12.76 -9.63
N LEU A 144 4.33 -13.49 -8.91
CA LEU A 144 3.69 -14.72 -9.37
C LEU A 144 2.64 -14.50 -10.47
N SER A 145 2.20 -13.26 -10.69
CA SER A 145 1.23 -12.94 -11.75
C SER A 145 1.89 -12.52 -13.06
N GLY A 146 3.23 -12.47 -13.12
CA GLY A 146 3.98 -12.17 -14.33
C GLY A 146 4.68 -10.81 -14.33
N TYR A 147 4.63 -10.06 -13.22
CA TYR A 147 5.31 -8.77 -13.09
C TYR A 147 6.38 -8.78 -12.02
N ALA A 148 7.43 -9.58 -12.28
CA ALA A 148 8.52 -9.83 -11.36
C ALA A 148 9.23 -8.55 -10.86
N SER A 149 9.55 -7.61 -11.76
CA SER A 149 10.22 -6.36 -11.40
C SER A 149 9.37 -5.47 -10.49
N GLY A 150 8.07 -5.34 -10.80
CA GLY A 150 7.13 -4.57 -9.99
C GLY A 150 6.93 -5.18 -8.61
N GLY A 151 6.73 -6.50 -8.54
CA GLY A 151 6.49 -7.22 -7.29
C GLY A 151 7.71 -7.27 -6.36
N MET A 152 8.92 -7.29 -6.91
CA MET A 152 10.17 -7.29 -6.12
C MET A 152 10.31 -6.06 -5.22
N ASN A 153 9.71 -4.92 -5.61
CA ASN A 153 9.66 -3.71 -4.78
C ASN A 153 8.90 -3.92 -3.46
N GLY A 154 8.00 -4.91 -3.39
CA GLY A 154 7.23 -5.19 -2.17
C GLY A 154 8.11 -5.56 -0.98
N LEU A 155 9.20 -6.30 -1.19
CA LEU A 155 10.09 -6.74 -0.10
C LEU A 155 10.80 -5.58 0.63
N PRO A 156 11.54 -4.67 -0.03
CA PRO A 156 12.20 -3.57 0.67
C PRO A 156 11.18 -2.59 1.26
N LEU A 157 10.02 -2.39 0.62
CA LEU A 157 8.98 -1.50 1.14
C LEU A 157 8.29 -2.10 2.38
N ALA A 158 8.02 -3.41 2.40
CA ALA A 158 7.55 -4.12 3.58
C ALA A 158 8.57 -4.03 4.72
N GLY A 159 9.85 -4.26 4.42
CA GLY A 159 10.95 -4.12 5.37
C GLY A 159 11.05 -2.71 5.94
N ALA A 160 10.91 -1.68 5.11
CA ALA A 160 10.93 -0.28 5.55
C ALA A 160 9.76 0.05 6.50
N VAL A 161 8.56 -0.45 6.21
CA VAL A 161 7.37 -0.26 7.09
C VAL A 161 7.56 -0.99 8.42
N ALA A 162 8.02 -2.25 8.39
CA ALA A 162 8.27 -3.03 9.60
C ALA A 162 9.41 -2.43 10.45
N GLY A 163 10.53 -2.09 9.82
CA GLY A 163 11.68 -1.46 10.46
C GLY A 163 11.33 -0.09 11.05
N GLY A 164 10.55 0.71 10.32
CA GLY A 164 10.03 1.99 10.82
C GLY A 164 9.15 1.82 12.06
N ALA A 165 8.36 0.76 12.14
CA ALA A 165 7.55 0.43 13.30
C ALA A 165 8.39 0.02 14.52
N VAL A 166 9.42 -0.81 14.31
CA VAL A 166 10.36 -1.21 15.36
C VAL A 166 11.15 0.00 15.87
N ALA A 167 11.70 0.80 14.97
CA ALA A 167 12.40 2.04 15.32
C ALA A 167 11.51 2.99 16.11
N ALA A 168 10.25 3.17 15.70
CA ALA A 168 9.28 3.99 16.43
C ALA A 168 9.10 3.54 17.89
N THR A 169 9.06 2.22 18.13
CA THR A 169 8.95 1.68 19.48
C THR A 169 10.21 1.85 20.32
N LEU A 170 11.39 1.64 19.73
CA LEU A 170 12.66 1.72 20.45
C LEU A 170 13.00 3.16 20.85
N PHE A 171 12.74 4.12 19.95
CA PHE A 171 13.05 5.53 20.17
C PHE A 171 11.91 6.33 20.84
N ARG A 172 10.86 5.64 21.32
CA ARG A 172 9.68 6.25 21.98
C ARG A 172 9.09 7.44 21.20
N GLY A 173 9.12 7.37 19.87
CA GLY A 173 8.64 8.46 19.04
C GLY A 173 7.11 8.55 19.09
N ASP A 174 6.57 9.72 19.43
CA ASP A 174 5.11 10.00 19.47
C ASP A 174 4.43 9.95 18.09
N ALA A 175 5.19 9.77 17.01
CA ALA A 175 4.72 9.89 15.64
C ALA A 175 3.94 8.66 15.12
N ARG A 176 3.05 8.04 15.92
CA ARG A 176 2.23 6.85 15.56
C ARG A 176 1.30 7.03 14.34
N HIS A 177 1.35 8.18 13.67
CA HIS A 177 0.35 8.62 12.69
C HIS A 177 0.79 8.50 11.23
N ALA A 178 2.09 8.48 10.92
CA ALA A 178 2.58 8.52 9.53
C ALA A 178 2.59 7.15 8.83
N LEU A 179 2.89 6.08 9.57
CA LEU A 179 3.09 4.73 9.02
C LEU A 179 1.85 4.13 8.34
N PRO A 180 0.62 4.29 8.86
CA PRO A 180 -0.55 3.70 8.22
C PRO A 180 -0.82 4.25 6.81
N GLY A 181 -0.61 5.55 6.62
CA GLY A 181 -0.85 6.20 5.33
C GLY A 181 0.16 5.78 4.27
N PHE A 182 1.44 5.86 4.61
CA PHE A 182 2.51 5.39 3.72
C PHE A 182 2.31 3.92 3.33
N GLY A 183 2.09 3.03 4.31
CA GLY A 183 1.90 1.60 4.01
C GLY A 183 0.65 1.31 3.18
N ALA A 184 -0.46 2.03 3.41
CA ALA A 184 -1.67 1.88 2.60
C ALA A 184 -1.44 2.32 1.13
N VAL A 185 -0.74 3.45 0.91
CA VAL A 185 -0.38 3.93 -0.44
C VAL A 185 0.58 2.96 -1.13
N VAL A 186 1.56 2.41 -0.41
CA VAL A 186 2.48 1.39 -0.94
C VAL A 186 1.70 0.16 -1.40
N LEU A 187 0.89 -0.41 -0.51
CA LEU A 187 0.10 -1.61 -0.80
C LEU A 187 -0.82 -1.39 -2.00
N PHE A 188 -1.54 -0.27 -2.01
CA PHE A 188 -2.42 0.11 -3.10
C PHE A 188 -1.67 0.27 -4.42
N GLY A 189 -0.52 0.96 -4.40
CA GLY A 189 0.29 1.16 -5.60
C GLY A 189 0.75 -0.16 -6.22
N LEU A 190 1.28 -1.08 -5.41
CA LEU A 190 1.68 -2.41 -5.86
C LEU A 190 0.51 -3.19 -6.47
N LEU A 191 -0.68 -3.14 -5.86
CA LEU A 191 -1.84 -3.88 -6.32
C LEU A 191 -2.46 -3.29 -7.59
N VAL A 192 -2.54 -1.96 -7.71
CA VAL A 192 -3.01 -1.30 -8.95
C VAL A 192 -2.07 -1.63 -10.10
N VAL A 193 -0.76 -1.47 -9.87
CA VAL A 193 0.27 -1.79 -10.85
C VAL A 193 0.21 -3.28 -11.23
N GLY A 194 0.16 -4.18 -10.26
CA GLY A 194 0.05 -5.61 -10.52
C GLY A 194 -1.21 -6.01 -11.27
N SER A 195 -2.37 -5.43 -10.95
CA SER A 195 -3.62 -5.73 -11.65
C SER A 195 -3.72 -5.14 -13.05
N CYS A 196 -3.01 -4.03 -13.31
CA CYS A 196 -3.01 -3.38 -14.60
C CYS A 196 -1.92 -3.95 -15.53
N PHE A 197 -0.71 -4.17 -15.02
CA PHE A 197 0.45 -4.51 -15.85
C PHE A 197 0.95 -5.95 -15.64
N GLY A 198 0.55 -6.60 -14.54
CA GLY A 198 1.01 -7.93 -14.18
C GLY A 198 -0.09 -8.97 -14.10
N GLU A 199 -1.23 -8.79 -14.75
CA GLU A 199 -2.36 -9.75 -14.77
C GLU A 199 -2.86 -10.22 -13.39
N LEU A 200 -2.53 -9.51 -12.30
CA LEU A 200 -2.97 -9.88 -10.97
C LEU A 200 -4.49 -9.83 -10.91
N ARG A 201 -5.11 -10.97 -10.59
CA ARG A 201 -6.57 -11.07 -10.53
C ARG A 201 -7.15 -10.05 -9.55
N ARG A 202 -8.24 -9.41 -9.96
CA ARG A 202 -8.89 -8.33 -9.20
C ARG A 202 -9.44 -8.80 -7.84
N ASP A 203 -9.91 -10.04 -7.74
CA ASP A 203 -10.37 -10.63 -6.49
C ASP A 203 -9.22 -10.85 -5.50
N VAL A 204 -8.09 -11.37 -5.96
CA VAL A 204 -6.87 -11.50 -5.14
C VAL A 204 -6.37 -10.13 -4.70
N ALA A 205 -6.32 -9.16 -5.61
CA ALA A 205 -5.92 -7.80 -5.29
C ALA A 205 -6.84 -7.16 -4.25
N ALA A 206 -8.16 -7.34 -4.37
CA ALA A 206 -9.12 -6.85 -3.37
C ALA A 206 -8.91 -7.50 -2.00
N VAL A 207 -8.69 -8.82 -1.94
CA VAL A 207 -8.40 -9.52 -0.68
C VAL A 207 -7.12 -8.99 -0.03
N LEU A 208 -6.03 -8.84 -0.78
CA LEU A 208 -4.76 -8.31 -0.28
C LEU A 208 -4.89 -6.86 0.18
N PHE A 209 -5.64 -6.03 -0.56
CA PHE A 209 -5.88 -4.64 -0.23
C PHE A 209 -6.68 -4.48 1.08
N LEU A 210 -7.67 -5.35 1.30
CA LEU A 210 -8.52 -5.32 2.48
C LEU A 210 -7.92 -6.08 3.67
N ALA A 211 -6.96 -6.99 3.46
CA ALA A 211 -6.38 -7.82 4.52
C ALA A 211 -5.87 -7.00 5.74
N PRO A 212 -5.17 -5.86 5.59
CA PRO A 212 -4.75 -5.05 6.73
C PRO A 212 -5.90 -4.56 7.63
N LEU A 213 -7.12 -4.41 7.09
CA LEU A 213 -8.28 -3.98 7.88
C LEU A 213 -8.64 -5.00 8.97
N LEU A 214 -8.25 -6.27 8.79
CA LEU A 214 -8.40 -7.30 9.83
C LEU A 214 -7.62 -6.96 11.10
N ALA A 215 -6.59 -6.10 11.02
CA ALA A 215 -5.88 -5.61 12.20
C ALA A 215 -6.75 -4.76 13.14
N ALA A 216 -7.91 -4.29 12.65
CA ALA A 216 -8.88 -3.53 13.41
C ALA A 216 -9.91 -4.41 14.14
N VAL A 217 -10.02 -5.70 13.81
CA VAL A 217 -10.98 -6.64 14.43
C VAL A 217 -10.85 -6.68 15.96
N PRO A 218 -9.64 -6.71 16.56
CA PRO A 218 -9.50 -6.72 18.02
C PRO A 218 -9.95 -5.45 18.75
N GLU A 219 -10.36 -4.40 18.03
CA GLU A 219 -10.95 -3.19 18.59
C GLU A 219 -12.47 -3.31 18.80
N HIS A 220 -13.07 -4.46 18.47
CA HIS A 220 -14.47 -4.75 18.78
C HIS A 220 -14.69 -4.83 20.31
N PRO A 221 -15.80 -4.29 20.87
CA PRO A 221 -16.05 -4.24 22.31
C PRO A 221 -15.90 -5.58 23.04
N ALA A 222 -16.36 -6.68 22.43
CA ALA A 222 -16.24 -8.02 23.00
C ALA A 222 -14.79 -8.48 23.20
N LEU A 223 -13.86 -8.00 22.36
CA LEU A 223 -12.45 -8.39 22.37
C LEU A 223 -11.59 -7.43 23.20
N LEU A 224 -12.13 -6.31 23.68
CA LEU A 224 -11.39 -5.35 24.52
C LEU A 224 -10.96 -5.93 25.87
N ARG A 225 -11.60 -7.02 26.32
CA ARG A 225 -11.22 -7.77 27.52
C ARG A 225 -9.89 -8.52 27.36
N LEU A 226 -9.44 -8.75 26.12
CA LEU A 226 -8.18 -9.42 25.85
C LEU A 226 -6.98 -8.49 26.09
N SER A 227 -5.89 -9.07 26.58
CA SER A 227 -4.65 -8.31 26.80
C SER A 227 -4.14 -7.69 25.48
N PRO A 228 -3.45 -6.53 25.53
CA PRO A 228 -2.95 -5.86 24.33
C PRO A 228 -2.04 -6.73 23.44
N ARG A 229 -1.31 -7.67 24.05
CA ARG A 229 -0.44 -8.64 23.35
C ARG A 229 -1.27 -9.65 22.56
N VAL A 230 -2.29 -10.25 23.20
CA VAL A 230 -3.20 -11.19 22.55
C VAL A 230 -3.96 -10.53 21.40
N ARG A 231 -4.45 -9.30 21.59
CA ARG A 231 -5.09 -8.52 20.52
C ARG A 231 -4.15 -8.28 19.33
N THR A 232 -2.88 -8.00 19.60
CA THR A 232 -1.87 -7.80 18.55
C THR A 232 -1.58 -9.10 17.81
N ALA A 233 -1.38 -10.21 18.53
CA ALA A 233 -1.18 -11.52 17.92
C ALA A 233 -2.37 -11.92 17.04
N LEU A 234 -3.60 -11.77 17.56
CA LEU A 234 -4.83 -12.06 16.82
C LEU A 234 -4.91 -11.25 15.52
N ALA A 235 -4.68 -9.93 15.57
CA ALA A 235 -4.65 -9.08 14.38
C ALA A 235 -3.64 -9.58 13.33
N LEU A 236 -2.40 -9.87 13.75
CA LEU A 236 -1.34 -10.29 12.84
C LEU A 236 -1.59 -11.67 12.25
N VAL A 237 -2.16 -12.60 13.03
CA VAL A 237 -2.58 -13.92 12.53
C VAL A 237 -3.68 -13.76 11.47
N LEU A 238 -4.73 -12.97 11.74
CA LEU A 238 -5.81 -12.77 10.77
C LEU A 238 -5.31 -12.18 9.45
N VAL A 239 -4.47 -11.13 9.53
CA VAL A 239 -3.88 -10.49 8.34
C VAL A 239 -2.94 -11.46 7.62
N GLY A 240 -2.09 -12.17 8.35
CA GLY A 240 -1.16 -13.16 7.81
C GLY A 240 -1.87 -14.30 7.09
N THR A 241 -2.93 -14.86 7.69
CA THR A 241 -3.74 -15.93 7.07
C THR A 241 -4.41 -15.43 5.79
N ALA A 242 -5.08 -14.28 5.81
CA ALA A 242 -5.72 -13.72 4.60
C ALA A 242 -4.70 -13.46 3.48
N THR A 243 -3.53 -12.92 3.84
CA THR A 243 -2.43 -12.67 2.90
C THR A 243 -1.87 -13.97 2.32
N ALA A 244 -1.59 -14.97 3.16
CA ALA A 244 -1.06 -16.27 2.75
C ALA A 244 -2.04 -17.02 1.84
N LEU A 245 -3.35 -16.97 2.12
CA LEU A 245 -4.38 -17.56 1.25
C LEU A 245 -4.39 -16.88 -0.12
N ALA A 246 -4.36 -15.55 -0.18
CA ALA A 246 -4.34 -14.81 -1.45
C ALA A 246 -3.08 -15.12 -2.28
N VAL A 247 -1.90 -15.18 -1.65
CA VAL A 247 -0.65 -15.59 -2.31
C VAL A 247 -0.71 -17.05 -2.77
N GLY A 248 -1.21 -17.96 -1.93
CA GLY A 248 -1.35 -19.38 -2.25
C GLY A 248 -2.26 -19.63 -3.46
N LEU A 249 -3.39 -18.93 -3.55
CA LEU A 249 -4.27 -18.98 -4.73
C LEU A 249 -3.57 -18.48 -6.00
N THR A 250 -2.74 -17.45 -5.87
CA THR A 250 -1.95 -16.92 -6.99
C THR A 250 -0.89 -17.93 -7.43
N PHE A 251 -0.19 -18.54 -6.48
CA PHE A 251 0.81 -19.59 -6.74
C PHE A 251 0.20 -20.81 -7.43
N GLN A 252 -0.94 -21.31 -6.96
CA GLN A 252 -1.64 -22.43 -7.59
C GLN A 252 -1.99 -22.14 -9.05
N ARG A 253 -2.45 -20.91 -9.34
CA ARG A 253 -2.74 -20.48 -10.71
C ARG A 253 -1.46 -20.42 -11.56
N PHE A 254 -0.38 -19.87 -11.01
CA PHE A 254 0.91 -19.81 -11.70
C PHE A 254 1.39 -21.22 -12.10
N GLN A 255 1.32 -22.19 -11.18
CA GLN A 255 1.66 -23.59 -11.45
C GLN A 255 0.74 -24.23 -12.51
N ALA A 256 -0.56 -23.95 -12.47
CA ALA A 256 -1.50 -24.47 -13.46
C ALA A 256 -1.29 -23.89 -14.87
N GLY A 257 -0.75 -22.66 -14.97
CA GLY A 257 -0.35 -22.05 -16.23
C GLY A 257 0.87 -22.73 -16.84
N ALA A 258 1.89 -23.00 -16.02
CA ALA A 258 3.16 -23.58 -16.45
C ALA A 258 3.06 -25.00 -17.05
N VAL A 259 1.95 -25.71 -16.85
CA VAL A 259 1.72 -27.05 -17.43
C VAL A 259 1.14 -26.99 -18.85
N ARG A 260 0.61 -25.83 -19.26
CA ARG A 260 -0.07 -25.68 -20.55
C ARG A 260 0.84 -25.22 -21.68
N ASP A 261 2.04 -24.76 -21.34
CA ASP A 261 3.07 -24.28 -22.27
C ASP A 261 4.15 -25.37 -22.47
#